data_AF-A0A6J6D9Z4-F1
#
_entry.id   AF-A0A6J6D9Z4-F1
#
_cell.length_a   1.000
_cell.length_b   1.000
_cell.length_c   1.000
_cell.angle_alpha   90.00
_cell.angle_beta   90.00
_cell.angle_gamma   90.00
#
_symmetry.space_group_name_H-M   'P 1'
#
loop_
_entity.id
_entity.type
_entity.pdbx_description
1 polymer ?
#
loop_
_entity_poly.entity_id
_entity_poly.type
_entity_poly.pdbx_seq_one_letter_code
_entity_poly.pdbx_strand_id
1 'polypeptide(L)' 'MENNSNGDSLSNTTDVNPENLVAEVRAELTEIDAMDVSDHADRFEQLHNKLNSALSSIDGM' A
#
# COMPACT_ATOMS: atom_id res chain seq x y z
N MET A 1 -18.41 28.15 30.93
CA MET A 1 -18.34 26.69 30.94
C MET A 1 -18.98 26.20 29.65
N GLU A 2 -18.14 25.95 28.65
CA GLU A 2 -17.74 24.61 28.16
C GLU A 2 -18.67 24.17 27.02
N ASN A 3 -18.29 24.50 25.78
CA ASN A 3 -17.47 23.69 24.86
C ASN A 3 -18.29 22.56 24.21
N ASN A 4 -18.47 22.64 22.89
CA ASN A 4 -18.31 21.44 22.08
C ASN A 4 -17.99 21.81 20.62
N SER A 5 -16.72 22.08 20.36
CA SER A 5 -16.17 21.98 19.01
C SER A 5 -16.16 20.51 18.62
N ASN A 6 -17.25 20.05 17.98
CA ASN A 6 -17.27 18.73 17.37
C ASN A 6 -16.28 18.73 16.20
N GLY A 7 -15.18 18.02 16.45
CA GLY A 7 -14.15 17.72 15.48
C GLY A 7 -14.70 16.92 14.32
N ASP A 8 -14.42 17.41 13.14
CA ASP A 8 -14.19 16.57 11.97
C ASP A 8 -12.85 17.03 11.39
N SER A 9 -11.78 16.75 12.15
CA SER A 9 -10.46 16.64 11.53
C SER A 9 -10.52 15.39 10.69
N LEU A 10 -10.94 15.58 9.43
CA LEU A 10 -10.85 14.61 8.34
C LEU A 10 -9.39 14.18 8.21
N SER A 11 -9.00 13.22 9.04
CA SER A 11 -7.74 12.52 8.96
C SER A 11 -7.86 11.58 7.77
N ASN A 12 -7.62 12.13 6.58
CA ASN A 12 -7.43 11.35 5.36
C ASN A 12 -6.03 10.73 5.39
N THR A 13 -5.67 10.07 6.49
CA THR A 13 -4.67 9.02 6.47
C THR A 13 -5.35 7.86 5.78
N THR A 14 -5.05 7.67 4.50
CA THR A 14 -5.24 6.40 3.81
C THR A 14 -4.58 5.32 4.68
N ASP A 15 -5.37 4.68 5.54
CA ASP A 15 -4.97 3.53 6.33
C ASP A 15 -4.53 2.44 5.34
N VAL A 16 -3.21 2.31 5.19
CA VAL A 16 -2.60 1.20 4.49
C VAL A 16 -2.95 -0.04 5.31
N ASN A 17 -4.06 -0.69 4.94
CA ASN A 17 -4.52 -1.87 5.63
C ASN A 17 -3.56 -3.02 5.29
N PRO A 18 -2.78 -3.55 6.25
CA PRO A 18 -1.71 -4.50 5.97
C PRO A 18 -2.25 -5.81 5.36
N GLU A 19 -3.46 -6.23 5.74
CA GLU A 19 -4.11 -7.40 5.15
C GLU A 19 -4.46 -7.19 3.67
N ASN A 20 -4.90 -5.99 3.30
CA ASN A 20 -5.20 -5.63 1.91
C ASN A 20 -3.90 -5.54 1.09
N LEU A 21 -2.82 -5.00 1.67
CA LEU A 21 -1.51 -4.95 1.04
C LEU A 21 -1.00 -6.35 0.66
N VAL A 22 -1.13 -7.32 1.57
CA VAL A 22 -0.71 -8.71 1.29
C VAL A 22 -1.55 -9.34 0.17
N ALA A 23 -2.86 -9.09 0.14
CA ALA A 23 -3.73 -9.57 -0.92
C ALA A 23 -3.38 -8.98 -2.29
N GLU A 24 -3.13 -7.66 -2.35
CA GLU A 24 -2.70 -6.97 -3.55
C GLU A 24 -1.35 -7.48 -4.07
N VAL A 25 -0.36 -7.62 -3.19
CA VAL A 25 0.97 -8.14 -3.56
C VAL A 25 0.86 -9.55 -4.14
N ARG A 26 0.00 -10.41 -3.57
CA ARG A 26 -0.21 -11.76 -4.10
C ARG A 26 -0.85 -11.74 -5.48
N ALA A 27 -1.86 -10.89 -5.69
CA ALA A 27 -2.49 -10.74 -6.99
C ALA A 27 -1.48 -10.27 -8.03
N GLU A 28 -0.69 -9.24 -7.70
CA GLU A 28 0.33 -8.68 -8.59
C GLU A 28 1.45 -9.68 -8.91
N LEU A 29 1.91 -10.48 -7.94
CA LEU A 29 2.86 -11.57 -8.19
C LEU A 29 2.31 -12.64 -9.13
N THR A 30 1.02 -12.96 -9.01
CA THR A 30 0.36 -13.96 -9.87
C THR A 30 0.23 -13.42 -11.31
N GLU A 31 -0.04 -12.13 -11.46
CA GLU A 31 -0.05 -11.47 -12.77
C GLU A 31 1.33 -11.46 -13.40
N ILE A 32 2.38 -11.10 -12.63
CA ILE A 32 3.77 -11.12 -13.11
C ILE A 32 4.17 -12.52 -13.57
N ASP A 33 3.83 -13.56 -12.82
CA ASP A 33 4.12 -14.95 -13.21
C ASP A 33 3.47 -15.35 -14.54
N ALA A 34 2.30 -14.78 -14.86
CA ALA A 34 1.61 -14.99 -16.13
C ALA A 34 2.10 -14.08 -17.28
N MET A 35 2.93 -13.07 -16.99
CA MET A 35 3.53 -12.17 -17.98
C MET A 35 4.77 -12.78 -18.64
N ASP A 36 5.24 -12.16 -19.73
CA ASP A 36 6.49 -12.54 -20.38
C ASP A 36 7.69 -12.28 -19.45
N VAL A 37 8.64 -13.22 -19.45
CA VAL A 37 9.88 -13.15 -18.65
C VAL A 37 10.69 -11.89 -18.97
N SER A 38 10.60 -11.34 -20.19
CA SER A 38 11.26 -10.08 -20.52
C SER A 38 10.80 -8.91 -19.65
N ASP A 39 9.56 -8.94 -19.18
CA ASP A 39 8.90 -7.84 -18.47
C ASP A 39 8.95 -8.04 -16.94
N HIS A 40 9.40 -9.22 -16.49
CA HIS A 40 9.49 -9.55 -15.07
C HIS A 40 10.36 -8.55 -14.32
N ALA A 41 11.53 -8.19 -14.84
CA ALA A 41 12.46 -7.29 -14.16
C ALA A 41 11.82 -5.94 -13.81
N ASP A 42 11.20 -5.29 -14.80
CA ASP A 42 10.56 -3.98 -14.62
C ASP A 42 9.36 -4.07 -13.67
N ARG A 43 8.55 -5.13 -13.78
CA ARG A 43 7.36 -5.32 -12.92
C ARG A 43 7.75 -5.65 -11.48
N PHE A 44 8.78 -6.46 -11.27
CA PHE A 44 9.29 -6.75 -9.92
C PHE A 44 9.90 -5.50 -9.26
N GLU A 45 10.60 -4.65 -10.01
CA GLU A 45 11.11 -3.38 -9.47
C GLU A 45 9.97 -2.44 -9.05
N GLN A 46 8.93 -2.31 -9.87
CA GLN A 46 7.74 -1.52 -9.53
C GLN A 46 7.03 -2.06 -8.28
N LEU A 47 6.81 -3.38 -8.22
CA LEU A 47 6.20 -4.05 -7.07
C LEU A 47 7.05 -3.84 -5.80
N HIS A 48 8.37 -3.97 -5.90
CA HIS A 48 9.29 -3.73 -4.79
C HIS A 48 9.20 -2.28 -4.28
N ASN A 49 9.17 -1.29 -5.16
CA ASN A 49 9.02 0.11 -4.79
C ASN A 49 7.68 0.39 -4.10
N LYS A 50 6.58 -0.22 -4.59
CA LYS A 50 5.25 -0.16 -3.96
C LYS A 50 5.27 -0.76 -2.55
N LEU A 51 5.84 -1.96 -2.37
CA LEU A 51 5.97 -2.59 -1.05
C LEU A 51 6.79 -1.72 -0.11
N ASN A 52 7.94 -1.23 -0.55
CA ASN A 52 8.84 -0.44 0.29
C ASN A 52 8.16 0.86 0.75
N SER A 53 7.42 1.53 -0.12
CA SER A 53 6.65 2.72 0.25
C SER A 53 5.53 2.39 1.24
N ALA A 54 4.82 1.28 1.03
CA ALA A 54 3.73 0.86 1.92
C ALA A 54 4.26 0.46 3.31
N LEU A 55 5.36 -0.29 3.37
CA LEU A 55 6.02 -0.69 4.61
C LEU A 55 6.61 0.52 5.35
N SER A 56 7.26 1.45 4.64
CA SER A 56 7.75 2.69 5.24
C SER A 56 6.62 3.58 5.77
N SER A 57 5.43 3.54 5.14
CA SER A 57 4.26 4.26 5.64
C SER A 57 3.68 3.63 6.91
N ILE A 58 3.77 2.30 7.05
CA ILE A 58 3.35 1.59 8.26
C ILE A 58 4.38 1.76 9.39
N ASP A 59 5.68 1.73 9.08
CA ASP A 59 6.78 1.89 10.05
C ASP A 59 6.91 3.33 10.58
N GLY A 60 6.46 4.32 9.80
CA GLY A 60 6.45 5.74 10.17
C GLY A 60 5.15 6.24 10.84
N MET A 61 4.15 5.39 11.02
CA MET A 61 2.90 5.67 11.77
C MET A 61 3.04 5.30 13.25
#